data_AF-A0A2G9T3E6-F1
#
_entry.id   AF-A0A2G9T3E6-F1
#
_cell.length_a   1.000
_cell.length_b   1.000
_cell.length_c   1.000
_cell.angle_alpha   90.00
_cell.angle_beta   90.00
_cell.angle_gamma   90.00
#
_symmetry.space_group_name_H-M   'P 1'
#
loop_
_entity.id
_entity.type
_entity.pdbx_description
1 polymer ?
#
loop_
_entity_poly.entity_id
_entity_poly.type
_entity_poly.pdbx_seq_one_letter_code
_entity_poly.pdbx_strand_id
1 'polypeptide(L)'
;VKEAEEIVQSIVNTREPVYAKEAPLPQAREIAGLRAMFDENYPDPVRVVCVGVPVEELLANPKSGAGLKTTVEFCGGTHLHNVGHIGHMVISSEEAIAKGIRRIVALSGPEAERAIHRAERLAARAQAISEEIKANVNIAMDSEKFKTTSKRIQELID
;
A
#
# COMPACT_ATOMS: atom_id res chain seq x y z
N VAL A 1 -3.44 8.40 4.58
CA VAL A 1 -2.59 7.87 3.49
C VAL A 1 -1.20 7.51 4.03
N LYS A 2 -0.34 8.48 4.38
CA LYS A 2 1.03 8.21 4.84
C LYS A 2 1.15 7.21 5.99
N GLU A 3 0.32 7.35 7.02
CA GLU A 3 0.29 6.40 8.15
C GLU A 3 -0.04 4.96 7.70
N ALA A 4 -0.92 4.80 6.71
CA ALA A 4 -1.26 3.47 6.17
C ALA A 4 -0.06 2.85 5.41
N GLU A 5 0.67 3.66 4.64
CA GLU A 5 1.91 3.23 3.98
C GLU A 5 2.97 2.81 5.02
N GLU A 6 3.15 3.59 6.08
CA GLU A 6 4.08 3.30 7.18
C GLU A 6 3.72 2.01 7.91
N ILE A 7 2.43 1.79 8.21
CA ILE A 7 1.94 0.54 8.80
C ILE A 7 2.27 -0.65 7.89
N VAL A 8 1.95 -0.55 6.59
CA VAL A 8 2.23 -1.64 5.65
C VAL A 8 3.73 -1.88 5.54
N GLN A 9 4.54 -0.82 5.45
CA GLN A 9 5.99 -0.95 5.39
C GLN A 9 6.54 -1.60 6.67
N SER A 10 5.97 -1.31 7.84
CA SER A 10 6.35 -1.97 9.09
C SER A 10 6.12 -3.49 9.02
N ILE A 11 5.01 -3.92 8.42
CA ILE A 11 4.70 -5.34 8.22
C ILE A 11 5.66 -5.97 7.20
N VAL A 12 5.91 -5.32 6.07
CA VAL A 12 6.88 -5.80 5.06
C VAL A 12 8.26 -5.99 5.68
N ASN A 13 8.69 -5.06 6.54
CA ASN A 13 10.00 -5.09 7.19
C ASN A 13 10.16 -6.21 8.22
N THR A 14 9.07 -6.81 8.71
CA THR A 14 9.14 -8.00 9.58
C THR A 14 9.74 -9.20 8.85
N ARG A 15 9.58 -9.26 7.51
CA ARG A 15 10.01 -10.40 6.67
C ARG A 15 9.46 -11.74 7.17
N GLU A 16 8.24 -11.72 7.71
CA GLU A 16 7.56 -12.93 8.16
C GLU A 16 7.17 -13.83 6.96
N PRO A 17 7.20 -15.17 7.13
CA PRO A 17 6.71 -16.10 6.13
C PRO A 17 5.20 -15.97 5.92
N VAL A 18 4.75 -16.34 4.73
CA VAL A 18 3.32 -16.43 4.41
C VAL A 18 2.93 -17.91 4.33
N TYR A 19 1.95 -18.29 5.12
CA TYR A 19 1.40 -19.63 5.17
C TYR A 19 0.07 -19.69 4.42
N ALA A 20 -0.16 -20.79 3.71
CA ALA A 20 -1.44 -21.03 3.05
C ALA A 20 -1.81 -22.51 3.14
N LYS A 21 -3.06 -22.80 3.48
CA LYS A 21 -3.56 -24.17 3.63
C LYS A 21 -5.07 -24.27 3.43
N GLU A 22 -5.51 -25.39 2.89
CA GLU A 22 -6.93 -25.75 2.83
C GLU A 22 -7.42 -26.27 4.19
N ALA A 23 -8.60 -25.81 4.60
CA ALA A 23 -9.21 -26.17 5.88
C ALA A 23 -10.72 -26.33 5.72
N PRO A 24 -11.38 -27.16 6.56
CA PRO A 24 -12.83 -27.22 6.60
C PRO A 24 -13.41 -25.83 6.90
N LEU A 25 -14.34 -25.37 6.07
CA LEU A 25 -14.94 -24.04 6.18
C LEU A 25 -15.51 -23.75 7.58
N PRO A 26 -16.22 -24.68 8.25
CA PRO A 26 -16.72 -24.44 9.60
C PRO A 26 -15.61 -24.13 10.61
N GLN A 27 -14.49 -24.85 10.55
CA GLN A 27 -13.36 -24.67 11.47
C GLN A 27 -12.60 -23.37 11.16
N ALA A 28 -12.36 -23.10 9.88
CA ALA A 28 -11.63 -21.92 9.45
C ALA A 28 -12.36 -20.62 9.85
N ARG A 29 -13.69 -20.62 9.84
CA ARG A 29 -14.53 -19.48 10.28
C ARG A 29 -14.40 -19.16 11.77
N GLU A 30 -13.93 -20.10 12.59
CA GLU A 30 -13.74 -19.86 14.03
C GLU A 30 -12.45 -19.10 14.36
N ILE A 31 -11.55 -18.90 13.40
CA ILE A 31 -10.27 -18.21 13.61
C ILE A 31 -10.53 -16.74 13.95
N ALA A 32 -10.13 -16.34 15.16
CA ALA A 32 -10.22 -14.95 15.60
C ALA A 32 -9.31 -14.05 14.76
N GLY A 33 -9.88 -12.97 14.20
CA GLY A 33 -9.15 -12.04 13.32
C GLY A 33 -9.19 -12.38 11.84
N LEU A 34 -9.89 -13.45 11.46
CA LEU A 34 -10.18 -13.79 10.07
C LEU A 34 -10.91 -12.65 9.36
N ARG A 35 -10.35 -12.24 8.21
CA ARG A 35 -10.94 -11.27 7.29
C ARG A 35 -11.46 -12.01 6.06
N ALA A 36 -12.75 -11.86 5.79
CA ALA A 36 -13.41 -12.44 4.62
C ALA A 36 -14.58 -11.56 4.23
N MET A 37 -15.00 -11.64 2.97
CA MET A 37 -16.25 -11.03 2.53
C MET A 37 -17.39 -11.96 2.93
N PHE A 38 -18.02 -11.69 4.09
CA PHE A 38 -19.06 -12.57 4.63
C PHE A 38 -20.32 -12.69 3.76
N ASP A 39 -20.49 -11.79 2.80
CA ASP A 39 -21.56 -11.82 1.79
C ASP A 39 -21.24 -12.74 0.59
N GLU A 40 -20.04 -13.35 0.55
CA GLU A 40 -19.62 -14.28 -0.49
C GLU A 40 -19.71 -15.75 -0.05
N ASN A 41 -19.97 -16.63 -1.03
CA ASN A 41 -19.98 -18.07 -0.83
C ASN A 41 -18.57 -18.65 -1.03
N TYR A 42 -17.92 -19.00 0.08
CA TYR A 42 -16.66 -19.73 0.06
C TYR A 42 -16.90 -21.25 -0.06
N PRO A 43 -16.06 -21.97 -0.83
CA PRO A 43 -16.15 -23.43 -0.93
C PRO A 43 -15.72 -24.11 0.38
N ASP A 44 -16.09 -25.39 0.52
CA ASP A 44 -15.57 -26.28 1.56
C ASP A 44 -14.87 -27.47 0.88
N PRO A 45 -13.54 -27.64 1.03
CA PRO A 45 -12.64 -26.86 1.88
C PRO A 45 -12.36 -25.44 1.36
N VAL A 46 -12.03 -24.54 2.28
CA VAL A 46 -11.62 -23.15 1.99
C VAL A 46 -10.11 -23.01 2.15
N ARG A 47 -9.49 -22.16 1.33
CA ARG A 47 -8.07 -21.82 1.46
C ARG A 47 -7.87 -20.62 2.39
N VAL A 48 -7.16 -20.86 3.48
CA VAL A 48 -6.76 -19.84 4.46
C VAL A 48 -5.34 -19.40 4.15
N VAL A 49 -5.11 -18.09 4.16
CA VAL A 49 -3.79 -17.47 4.04
C VAL A 49 -3.50 -16.65 5.30
N CYS A 50 -2.29 -16.77 5.84
CA CYS A 50 -1.88 -16.09 7.06
C CYS A 50 -0.42 -15.64 6.97
N VAL A 51 -0.11 -14.47 7.54
CA VAL A 51 1.27 -13.97 7.68
C VAL A 51 1.82 -14.32 9.06
N GLY A 52 3.05 -14.83 9.12
CA GLY A 52 3.83 -15.03 10.36
C GLY A 52 3.35 -16.16 11.28
N VAL A 53 2.10 -16.62 11.17
CA VAL A 53 1.55 -17.70 11.99
C VAL A 53 1.11 -18.87 11.09
N PRO A 54 1.61 -20.10 11.31
CA PRO A 54 1.16 -21.27 10.58
C PRO A 54 -0.35 -21.48 10.69
N VAL A 55 -1.00 -21.86 9.59
CA VAL A 55 -2.46 -22.06 9.56
C VAL A 55 -2.87 -23.19 10.49
N GLU A 56 -2.03 -24.22 10.64
CA GLU A 56 -2.24 -25.33 11.57
C GLU A 56 -2.37 -24.88 13.02
N GLU A 57 -1.57 -23.91 13.45
CA GLU A 57 -1.63 -23.38 14.81
C GLU A 57 -2.94 -22.61 15.04
N LEU A 58 -3.37 -21.87 14.03
CA LEU A 58 -4.66 -21.16 14.06
C LEU A 58 -5.84 -22.14 14.08
N LEU A 59 -5.78 -23.25 13.36
CA LEU A 59 -6.84 -24.26 13.37
C LEU A 59 -6.84 -25.07 14.68
N ALA A 60 -5.67 -25.33 15.26
CA ALA A 60 -5.56 -26.03 16.54
C ALA A 60 -6.09 -25.19 17.72
N ASN A 61 -5.91 -23.88 17.68
CA ASN A 61 -6.47 -22.95 18.67
C ASN A 61 -7.03 -21.67 18.03
N PRO A 62 -8.24 -21.74 17.45
CA PRO A 62 -8.83 -20.63 16.69
C PRO A 62 -9.05 -19.35 17.51
N LYS A 63 -9.18 -19.49 18.84
CA LYS A 63 -9.45 -18.38 19.77
C LYS A 63 -8.22 -17.89 20.53
N SER A 64 -7.01 -18.32 20.14
CA SER A 64 -5.74 -17.89 20.75
C SER A 64 -5.47 -16.39 20.65
N GLY A 65 -6.14 -15.68 19.73
CA GLY A 65 -5.90 -14.28 19.43
C GLY A 65 -4.67 -14.03 18.56
N ALA A 66 -3.95 -15.08 18.13
CA ALA A 66 -2.82 -14.95 17.21
C ALA A 66 -3.24 -14.30 15.89
N GLY A 67 -4.39 -14.70 15.34
CA GLY A 67 -4.97 -14.12 14.11
C GLY A 67 -5.37 -12.64 14.23
N LEU A 68 -5.55 -12.11 15.45
CA LEU A 68 -5.79 -10.67 15.67
C LEU A 68 -4.52 -9.83 15.57
N LYS A 69 -3.36 -10.45 15.82
CA LYS A 69 -2.04 -9.80 15.78
C LYS A 69 -1.39 -9.88 14.40
N THR A 70 -2.02 -10.59 13.47
CA THR A 70 -1.55 -10.74 12.10
C THR A 70 -2.69 -10.53 11.10
N THR A 71 -2.39 -10.69 9.81
CA THR A 71 -3.39 -10.79 8.75
C THR A 71 -3.66 -12.25 8.43
N VAL A 72 -4.93 -12.64 8.55
CA VAL A 72 -5.44 -13.95 8.16
C VAL A 72 -6.73 -13.76 7.38
N GLU A 73 -6.83 -14.40 6.23
CA GLU A 73 -7.92 -14.22 5.27
C GLU A 73 -8.26 -15.49 4.49
N PHE A 74 -9.44 -15.49 3.87
CA PHE A 74 -9.77 -16.45 2.82
C PHE A 74 -9.34 -15.93 1.46
N CYS A 75 -8.40 -16.61 0.80
CA CYS A 75 -7.92 -16.20 -0.51
C CYS A 75 -7.56 -17.40 -1.41
N GLY A 76 -8.14 -17.41 -2.61
CA GLY A 76 -7.83 -18.38 -3.68
C GLY A 76 -6.70 -17.93 -4.62
N GLY A 77 -6.15 -16.74 -4.44
CA GLY A 77 -5.11 -16.17 -5.30
C GLY A 77 -3.70 -16.71 -5.01
N THR A 78 -2.76 -16.33 -5.86
CA THR A 78 -1.33 -16.58 -5.65
C THR A 78 -0.77 -15.61 -4.61
N HIS A 79 0.05 -16.13 -3.69
CA HIS A 79 0.71 -15.33 -2.66
C HIS A 79 2.22 -15.54 -2.71
N LEU A 80 2.94 -14.55 -2.18
CA LEU A 80 4.37 -14.63 -1.91
C LEU A 80 4.64 -15.63 -0.79
N HIS A 81 5.87 -16.14 -0.70
CA HIS A 81 6.30 -16.98 0.44
C HIS A 81 6.73 -16.16 1.67
N ASN A 82 7.01 -14.87 1.49
CA ASN A 82 7.51 -13.98 2.53
C ASN A 82 7.00 -12.56 2.27
N VAL A 83 6.51 -11.87 3.29
CA VAL A 83 5.97 -10.50 3.11
C VAL A 83 7.03 -9.49 2.72
N GLY A 84 8.30 -9.75 3.03
CA GLY A 84 9.43 -8.94 2.61
C GLY A 84 9.61 -8.89 1.09
N HIS A 85 9.03 -9.83 0.34
CA HIS A 85 9.08 -9.83 -1.13
C HIS A 85 8.13 -8.80 -1.76
N ILE A 86 7.23 -8.18 -0.99
CA ILE A 86 6.38 -7.08 -1.47
C ILE A 86 7.24 -5.87 -1.87
N GLY A 87 8.36 -5.65 -1.18
CA GLY A 87 9.18 -4.45 -1.34
C GLY A 87 8.46 -3.20 -0.85
N HIS A 88 8.82 -2.03 -1.39
CA HIS A 88 8.13 -0.79 -1.07
C HIS A 88 6.67 -0.83 -1.52
N MET A 89 5.78 -0.19 -0.77
CA MET A 89 4.40 0.04 -1.16
C MET A 89 4.08 1.54 -1.01
N VAL A 90 3.47 2.12 -2.04
CA VAL A 90 3.01 3.51 -2.03
C VAL A 90 1.60 3.63 -2.58
N ILE A 91 0.80 4.53 -2.03
CA ILE A 91 -0.54 4.87 -2.48
C ILE A 91 -0.42 6.00 -3.50
N SER A 92 -0.69 5.68 -4.76
CA SER A 92 -0.62 6.65 -5.87
C SER A 92 -1.84 7.57 -5.94
N SER A 93 -3.01 7.09 -5.52
CA SER A 93 -4.22 7.91 -5.50
C SER A 93 -5.24 7.41 -4.48
N GLU A 94 -6.10 8.33 -4.05
CA GLU A 94 -7.26 8.06 -3.20
C GLU A 94 -8.43 8.91 -3.71
N GLU A 95 -9.55 8.28 -4.06
CA GLU A 95 -10.75 8.95 -4.55
C GLU A 95 -12.00 8.52 -3.77
N ALA A 96 -12.96 9.45 -3.59
CA ALA A 96 -14.26 9.14 -3.00
C ALA A 96 -15.22 8.68 -4.10
N ILE A 97 -15.84 7.50 -3.93
CA ILE A 97 -16.76 6.92 -4.93
C ILE A 97 -18.22 7.09 -4.51
N ALA A 98 -18.50 6.95 -3.21
CA ALA A 98 -19.82 7.14 -2.63
C ALA A 98 -19.69 7.59 -1.17
N LYS A 99 -20.82 7.94 -0.54
CA LYS A 99 -20.84 8.33 0.87
C LYS A 99 -20.28 7.20 1.74
N GLY A 100 -19.11 7.44 2.33
CA GLY A 100 -18.41 6.45 3.18
C GLY A 100 -17.58 5.40 2.44
N ILE A 101 -17.46 5.48 1.11
CA ILE A 101 -16.69 4.53 0.30
C ILE A 101 -15.58 5.26 -0.46
N ARG A 102 -14.35 4.79 -0.28
CA ARG A 102 -13.14 5.32 -0.93
C ARG A 102 -12.43 4.23 -1.70
N ARG A 103 -11.82 4.59 -2.83
CA ARG A 103 -10.90 3.74 -3.58
C ARG A 103 -9.49 4.28 -3.43
N ILE A 104 -8.59 3.37 -3.13
CA ILE A 104 -7.14 3.63 -3.17
C ILE A 104 -6.53 2.86 -4.34
N VAL A 105 -5.53 3.46 -4.98
CA VAL A 105 -4.64 2.77 -5.90
C VAL A 105 -3.27 2.75 -5.25
N ALA A 106 -2.70 1.55 -5.12
CA ALA A 106 -1.40 1.33 -4.52
C ALA A 106 -0.48 0.59 -5.49
N LEU A 107 0.79 0.93 -5.46
CA LEU A 107 1.86 0.31 -6.22
C LEU A 107 2.79 -0.40 -5.24
N SER A 108 3.32 -1.57 -5.62
CA SER A 108 4.30 -2.31 -4.81
C SER A 108 5.54 -2.70 -5.61
N GLY A 109 6.63 -3.01 -4.92
CA GLY A 109 7.86 -3.52 -5.51
C GLY A 109 8.51 -2.51 -6.48
N PRO A 110 8.99 -2.96 -7.66
CA PRO A 110 9.69 -2.08 -8.61
C PRO A 110 8.86 -0.87 -9.08
N GLU A 111 7.54 -1.01 -9.20
CA GLU A 111 6.68 0.11 -9.62
C GLU A 111 6.54 1.16 -8.50
N ALA A 112 6.54 0.74 -7.23
CA ALA A 112 6.57 1.67 -6.10
C ALA A 112 7.86 2.46 -6.07
N GLU A 113 9.02 1.81 -6.25
CA GLU A 113 10.33 2.46 -6.28
C GLU A 113 10.42 3.47 -7.43
N ARG A 114 9.93 3.12 -8.62
CA ARG A 114 9.85 4.06 -9.76
C ARG A 114 8.95 5.26 -9.45
N ALA A 115 7.82 5.04 -8.78
CA ALA A 115 6.92 6.11 -8.38
C ALA A 115 7.57 7.06 -7.36
N ILE A 116 8.26 6.52 -6.36
CA ILE A 116 9.04 7.29 -5.37
C ILE A 116 10.10 8.15 -6.09
N HIS A 117 10.93 7.55 -6.93
CA HIS A 117 11.97 8.29 -7.66
C HIS A 117 11.42 9.35 -8.61
N ARG A 118 10.24 9.10 -9.21
CA ARG A 118 9.56 10.12 -10.02
C ARG A 118 9.08 11.28 -9.15
N ALA A 119 8.51 11.01 -7.98
CA ALA A 119 8.06 12.01 -7.04
C ALA A 119 9.25 12.85 -6.49
N GLU A 120 10.35 12.20 -6.10
CA GLU A 120 11.57 12.87 -5.64
C GLU A 120 12.14 13.81 -6.71
N ARG A 121 12.23 13.34 -7.97
CA ARG A 121 12.72 14.15 -9.08
C ARG A 121 11.80 15.35 -9.35
N LEU A 122 10.49 15.16 -9.25
CA LEU A 122 9.52 16.25 -9.41
C LEU A 122 9.66 17.28 -8.28
N ALA A 123 9.76 16.82 -7.04
CA ALA A 123 9.95 17.66 -5.86
C ALA A 123 11.25 18.48 -5.95
N ALA A 124 12.36 17.86 -6.36
CA ALA A 124 13.63 18.55 -6.54
C ALA A 124 13.54 19.66 -7.62
N ARG A 125 12.88 19.39 -8.76
CA ARG A 125 12.65 20.40 -9.80
C ARG A 125 11.78 21.55 -9.29
N ALA A 126 10.71 21.25 -8.56
CA ALA A 126 9.83 22.26 -7.96
C ALA A 126 10.56 23.12 -6.92
N GLN A 127 11.39 22.50 -6.08
CA GLN A 127 12.19 23.20 -5.07
C GLN A 127 13.21 24.14 -5.72
N ALA A 128 13.93 23.68 -6.75
CA ALA A 128 14.89 24.52 -7.47
C ALA A 128 14.24 25.77 -8.08
N ILE A 129 13.05 25.62 -8.69
CA ILE A 129 12.28 26.78 -9.19
C ILE A 129 11.83 27.69 -8.05
N SER A 130 11.38 27.12 -6.93
CA SER A 130 10.97 27.91 -5.76
C SER A 130 12.12 28.75 -5.19
N GLU A 131 13.31 28.17 -5.10
CA GLU A 131 14.52 28.86 -4.62
C GLU A 131 14.97 29.96 -5.59
N GLU A 132 14.91 29.72 -6.89
CA GLU A 132 15.20 30.71 -7.93
C GLU A 132 14.26 31.94 -7.84
N ILE A 133 12.96 31.70 -7.62
CA ILE A 133 11.97 32.77 -7.44
C ILE A 133 12.24 33.54 -6.15
N LYS A 134 12.54 32.85 -5.05
CA LYS A 134 12.86 33.50 -3.76
C LYS A 134 14.14 34.35 -3.84
N ALA A 135 15.14 33.91 -4.59
CA ALA A 135 16.38 34.65 -4.79
C ALA A 135 16.19 35.88 -5.69
N ASN A 136 15.19 35.87 -6.59
CA ASN A 136 14.92 36.95 -7.53
C ASN A 136 13.57 37.61 -7.23
N VAL A 137 13.51 38.44 -6.17
CA VAL A 137 12.28 39.11 -5.73
C VAL A 137 11.60 39.96 -6.83
N ASN A 138 12.37 40.45 -7.80
CA ASN A 138 11.88 41.23 -8.95
C ASN A 138 11.71 40.39 -10.23
N ILE A 139 11.63 39.05 -10.16
CA ILE A 139 11.48 38.20 -11.35
C ILE A 139 10.24 38.57 -12.18
N ALA A 140 9.20 39.11 -11.54
CA ALA A 140 8.00 39.61 -12.20
C ALA A 140 8.22 40.90 -13.02
N MET A 141 9.30 41.64 -12.75
CA MET A 141 9.67 42.84 -13.51
C MET A 141 10.51 42.52 -14.76
N ASP A 142 11.10 41.33 -14.82
CA ASP A 142 11.83 40.83 -15.99
C ASP A 142 10.91 39.92 -16.82
N SER A 143 10.31 40.49 -17.86
CA SER A 143 9.35 39.82 -18.74
C SER A 143 9.87 38.51 -19.36
N GLU A 144 11.16 38.42 -19.66
CA GLU A 144 11.75 37.24 -20.30
C GLU A 144 11.96 36.12 -19.28
N LYS A 145 12.51 36.45 -18.10
CA LYS A 145 12.66 35.49 -17.00
C LYS A 145 11.31 35.02 -16.49
N PHE A 146 10.36 35.93 -16.31
CA PHE A 146 9.00 35.59 -15.88
C PHE A 146 8.34 34.57 -16.80
N LYS A 147 8.40 34.78 -18.13
CA LYS A 147 7.85 33.83 -19.12
C LYS A 147 8.55 32.47 -19.06
N THR A 148 9.88 32.47 -18.93
CA THR A 148 10.69 31.24 -18.91
C THR A 148 10.40 30.41 -17.66
N THR A 149 10.38 31.04 -16.49
CA THR A 149 10.07 30.38 -15.22
C THR A 149 8.61 29.88 -15.20
N SER A 150 7.67 30.68 -15.72
CA SER A 150 6.27 30.25 -15.85
C SER A 150 6.11 29.01 -16.74
N LYS A 151 6.84 28.95 -17.86
CA LYS A 151 6.86 27.76 -18.73
C LYS A 151 7.41 26.53 -18.00
N ARG A 152 8.52 26.68 -17.27
CA ARG A 152 9.10 25.58 -16.49
C ARG A 152 8.17 25.07 -15.37
N ILE A 153 7.36 25.94 -14.79
CA ILE A 153 6.32 25.55 -13.82
C ILE A 153 5.22 24.75 -14.53
N GLN A 154 4.78 25.19 -15.71
CA GLN A 154 3.76 24.46 -16.49
C GLN A 154 4.25 23.04 -16.86
N GLU A 155 5.52 22.90 -17.25
CA GLU A 155 6.19 21.62 -17.53
C GLU A 155 6.37 20.69 -16.29
N LEU A 156 5.99 21.14 -15.08
CA LEU A 156 5.92 20.27 -13.90
C LEU A 156 4.51 19.68 -13.70
N ILE A 157 3.49 20.36 -14.23
CA ILE A 157 2.08 19.98 -14.09
C ILE A 157 1.68 19.01 -15.21
N ASP A 158 2.22 19.23 -16.40
CA ASP A 158 2.04 18.39 -17.60
C ASP A 158 2.85 17.07 -17.51
#